data_AF-A0A7D6EST1-F1
#
_entry.id   AF-A0A7D6EST1-F1
#
_cell.length_a   1.000
_cell.length_b   1.000
_cell.length_c   1.000
_cell.angle_alpha   90.00
_cell.angle_beta   90.00
_cell.angle_gamma   90.00
#
_symmetry.space_group_name_H-M   'P 1'
#
loop_
_entity.id
_entity.type
_entity.pdbx_description
1 polymer ?
#
loop_
_entity_poly.entity_id
_entity_poly.type
_entity_poly.pdbx_seq_one_letter_code
_entity_poly.pdbx_strand_id
1 'polypeptide(L)'
;MSGNLEAVEREILGLQGMLLAALAEMRQLYDVYLEMLAPIARQQLITVSYQVCTQVFPEQFLTLEEPERQELQRQIVELATVLETTILGLQPRRQEDSSSKQEAVNGEEDSTKAQEPPSLSAQLSQVLYQSSLKINHLLQRATILPPAPIAVILEIASKAENRPLGRIPHLLTMMLDEQKLQEEGAEEQNTSDSLRESPSHHPMAAIYLQLEELEFQHPPLANQRSQIRQLEARLATLQQQLHKKQRQYLVLKASRAWWQTWKANEAADATASVPEAMDGEQ
;
A
#
# COMPACT_ATOMS: atom_id res chain seq x y z
N MET A 1 7.89 -7.78 -47.16
CA MET A 1 6.94 -7.17 -46.19
C MET A 1 6.66 -8.07 -44.98
N SER A 2 6.67 -9.40 -45.09
CA SER A 2 6.44 -10.34 -43.97
C SER A 2 7.49 -10.27 -42.84
N GLY A 3 8.75 -10.02 -43.18
CA GLY A 3 9.86 -10.01 -42.19
C GLY A 3 9.78 -8.90 -41.13
N ASN A 4 9.02 -7.83 -41.36
CA ASN A 4 8.84 -6.75 -40.38
C ASN A 4 7.80 -7.14 -39.30
N LEU A 5 6.76 -7.90 -39.67
CA LEU A 5 5.75 -8.35 -38.71
C LEU A 5 6.30 -9.43 -37.77
N GLU A 6 7.00 -10.42 -38.33
CA GLU A 6 7.63 -11.49 -37.56
C GLU A 6 8.74 -10.96 -36.62
N ALA A 7 9.46 -9.91 -37.02
CA ALA A 7 10.44 -9.26 -36.16
C ALA A 7 9.78 -8.60 -34.94
N VAL A 8 8.70 -7.84 -35.15
CA VAL A 8 7.94 -7.20 -34.05
C VAL A 8 7.31 -8.25 -33.13
N GLU A 9 6.83 -9.37 -33.67
CA GLU A 9 6.30 -10.48 -32.88
C GLU A 9 7.36 -11.11 -31.97
N ARG A 10 8.57 -11.38 -32.49
CA ARG A 10 9.69 -11.87 -31.66
C ARG A 10 10.09 -10.87 -30.57
N GLU A 11 10.09 -9.57 -30.88
CA GLU A 11 10.38 -8.54 -29.89
C GLU A 11 9.33 -8.48 -28.78
N ILE A 12 8.03 -8.62 -29.12
CA ILE A 12 6.95 -8.69 -28.12
C ILE A 12 7.16 -9.90 -27.20
N LEU A 13 7.45 -11.09 -27.76
CA LEU A 13 7.72 -12.29 -26.97
C LEU A 13 8.93 -12.11 -26.04
N GLY A 14 10.00 -11.47 -26.54
CA GLY A 14 11.17 -11.14 -25.71
C GLY A 14 10.83 -10.18 -24.56
N LEU A 15 10.06 -9.13 -24.82
CA LEU A 15 9.59 -8.19 -23.79
C LEU A 15 8.67 -8.86 -22.76
N GLN A 16 7.79 -9.77 -23.19
CA GLN A 16 6.96 -10.57 -22.28
C GLN A 16 7.81 -11.45 -21.37
N GLY A 17 8.83 -12.13 -21.92
CA GLY A 17 9.75 -12.95 -21.13
C GLY A 17 10.50 -12.13 -20.07
N MET A 18 11.00 -10.95 -20.44
CA MET A 18 11.66 -10.04 -19.49
C MET A 18 10.70 -9.51 -18.42
N LEU A 19 9.45 -9.21 -18.78
CA LEU A 19 8.41 -8.78 -17.84
C LEU A 19 8.13 -9.87 -16.80
N LEU A 20 7.94 -11.12 -17.25
CA LEU A 20 7.68 -12.25 -16.36
C LEU A 20 8.86 -12.51 -15.41
N ALA A 21 10.09 -12.45 -15.91
CA ALA A 21 11.28 -12.59 -15.07
C ALA A 21 11.38 -11.48 -14.01
N ALA A 22 11.14 -10.22 -14.40
CA ALA A 22 11.16 -9.10 -13.47
C ALA A 22 10.03 -9.17 -12.43
N LEU A 23 8.85 -9.69 -12.78
CA LEU A 23 7.76 -9.93 -11.82
C LEU A 23 8.11 -11.02 -10.81
N ALA A 24 8.78 -12.10 -11.25
CA ALA A 24 9.26 -13.15 -10.35
C ALA A 24 10.32 -12.62 -9.37
N GLU A 25 11.25 -11.81 -9.86
CA GLU A 25 12.26 -11.12 -9.04
C GLU A 25 11.61 -10.18 -8.02
N MET A 26 10.61 -9.40 -8.44
CA MET A 26 9.85 -8.50 -7.55
C MET A 26 9.18 -9.27 -6.41
N ARG A 27 8.55 -10.43 -6.69
CA ARG A 27 7.93 -11.27 -5.65
C ARG A 27 8.95 -11.74 -4.61
N GLN A 28 10.12 -12.20 -5.07
CA GLN A 28 11.19 -12.64 -4.17
C GLN A 28 11.71 -11.51 -3.28
N LEU A 29 11.90 -10.30 -3.84
CA LEU A 29 12.34 -9.16 -3.04
C LEU A 29 11.30 -8.76 -1.98
N TYR A 30 10.01 -8.80 -2.30
CA TYR A 30 8.97 -8.53 -1.29
C TYR A 30 8.91 -9.61 -0.21
N ASP A 31 9.06 -10.89 -0.56
CA ASP A 31 9.09 -11.96 0.44
C ASP A 31 10.21 -11.71 1.46
N VAL A 32 11.43 -11.43 0.97
CA VAL A 32 12.60 -11.11 1.81
C VAL A 32 12.38 -9.83 2.63
N TYR A 33 11.80 -8.80 2.02
CA TYR A 33 11.48 -7.55 2.71
C TYR A 33 10.50 -7.76 3.86
N LEU A 34 9.41 -8.50 3.64
CA LEU A 34 8.40 -8.81 4.65
C LEU A 34 8.95 -9.68 5.78
N GLU A 35 9.80 -10.66 5.46
CA GLU A 35 10.49 -11.51 6.45
C GLU A 35 11.40 -10.71 7.39
N MET A 36 12.01 -9.63 6.89
CA MET A 36 12.80 -8.73 7.74
C MET A 36 11.92 -7.71 8.48
N LEU A 37 10.90 -7.15 7.82
CA LEU A 37 10.06 -6.10 8.39
C LEU A 37 9.21 -6.64 9.55
N ALA A 38 8.68 -7.85 9.45
CA ALA A 38 7.75 -8.42 10.43
C ALA A 38 8.32 -8.47 11.87
N PRO A 39 9.50 -9.08 12.13
CA PRO A 39 10.08 -9.10 13.47
C PRO A 39 10.50 -7.71 13.95
N ILE A 40 10.93 -6.82 13.03
CA ILE A 40 11.26 -5.41 13.35
C ILE A 40 10.01 -4.67 13.84
N ALA A 41 8.89 -4.77 13.13
CA ALA A 41 7.64 -4.14 13.50
C ALA A 41 7.11 -4.66 14.85
N ARG A 42 7.23 -5.98 15.11
CA ARG A 42 6.90 -6.56 16.42
C ARG A 42 7.74 -5.95 17.53
N GLN A 43 9.06 -5.96 17.37
CA GLN A 43 9.97 -5.44 18.39
C GLN A 43 9.72 -3.95 18.63
N GLN A 44 9.45 -3.19 17.57
CA GLN A 44 9.20 -1.77 17.69
C GLN A 44 7.90 -1.46 18.42
N LEU A 45 6.82 -2.20 18.17
CA LEU A 45 5.56 -2.02 18.90
C LEU A 45 5.73 -2.27 20.40
N ILE A 46 6.50 -3.29 20.79
CA ILE A 46 6.82 -3.57 22.19
C ILE A 46 7.68 -2.44 22.77
N THR A 47 8.71 -2.02 22.05
CA THR A 47 9.67 -0.99 22.51
C THR A 47 9.00 0.35 22.73
N VAL A 48 8.19 0.82 21.78
CA VAL A 48 7.48 2.10 21.92
C VAL A 48 6.43 2.02 23.02
N SER A 49 5.75 0.88 23.20
CA SER A 49 4.81 0.69 24.32
C SER A 49 5.51 0.75 25.67
N TYR A 50 6.67 0.11 25.80
CA TYR A 50 7.52 0.21 26.99
C TYR A 50 7.93 1.67 27.26
N GLN A 51 8.37 2.41 26.24
CA GLN A 51 8.75 3.82 26.38
C GLN A 51 7.57 4.68 26.82
N VAL A 52 6.36 4.46 26.26
CA VAL A 52 5.15 5.15 26.71
C VAL A 52 4.87 4.87 28.19
N CYS A 53 4.94 3.60 28.62
CA CYS A 53 4.65 3.23 29.99
C CYS A 53 5.70 3.71 31.00
N THR A 54 6.97 3.85 30.60
CA THR A 54 8.08 4.09 31.54
C THR A 54 8.72 5.47 31.43
N GLN A 55 8.61 6.13 30.27
CA GLN A 55 9.24 7.43 30.01
C GLN A 55 8.20 8.55 29.87
N VAL A 56 7.03 8.25 29.32
CA VAL A 56 5.98 9.25 29.05
C VAL A 56 4.93 9.29 30.16
N PHE A 57 4.42 8.12 30.58
CA PHE A 57 3.38 7.98 31.60
C PHE A 57 3.77 6.99 32.73
N PRO A 58 4.92 7.19 33.40
CA PRO A 58 5.37 6.29 34.46
C PRO A 58 4.42 6.29 35.67
N GLU A 59 3.80 7.43 36.00
CA GLU A 59 2.90 7.53 37.15
C GLU A 59 1.65 6.67 36.93
N GLN A 60 1.04 6.73 35.74
CA GLN A 60 -0.13 5.93 35.37
C GLN A 60 0.21 4.43 35.34
N PHE A 61 1.40 4.06 34.87
CA PHE A 61 1.83 2.67 34.92
C PHE A 61 2.04 2.18 36.36
N LEU A 62 2.54 3.05 37.26
CA LEU A 62 2.74 2.73 38.66
C LEU A 62 1.45 2.69 39.48
N THR A 63 0.35 3.30 39.01
CA THR A 63 -0.97 3.17 39.65
C THR A 63 -1.66 1.84 39.39
N LEU A 64 -1.28 1.12 38.32
CA LEU A 64 -1.82 -0.20 38.01
C LEU A 64 -1.41 -1.24 39.06
N GLU A 65 -2.33 -2.15 39.39
CA GLU A 65 -2.01 -3.32 40.22
C GLU A 65 -1.11 -4.31 39.46
N GLU A 66 -0.41 -5.18 40.19
CA GLU A 66 0.46 -6.21 39.58
C GLU A 66 -0.27 -7.09 38.53
N PRO A 67 -1.48 -7.62 38.77
CA PRO A 67 -2.21 -8.38 37.74
C PRO A 67 -2.56 -7.54 36.50
N GLU A 68 -2.87 -6.25 36.67
CA GLU A 68 -3.20 -5.34 35.56
C GLU A 68 -1.96 -5.06 34.70
N ARG A 69 -0.79 -4.88 35.34
CA ARG A 69 0.48 -4.73 34.62
C ARG A 69 0.84 -5.98 33.83
N GLN A 70 0.67 -7.16 34.43
CA GLN A 70 0.92 -8.44 33.76
C GLN A 70 -0.01 -8.63 32.56
N GLU A 71 -1.29 -8.36 32.73
CA GLU A 71 -2.27 -8.49 31.64
C GLU A 71 -2.01 -7.48 30.52
N LEU A 72 -1.69 -6.24 30.85
CA LEU A 72 -1.29 -5.23 29.87
C LEU A 72 -0.08 -5.71 29.05
N GLN A 73 0.99 -6.15 29.71
CA GLN A 73 2.20 -6.63 29.04
C GLN A 73 1.90 -7.83 28.13
N ARG A 74 1.07 -8.78 28.59
CA ARG A 74 0.63 -9.94 27.81
C ARG A 74 -0.11 -9.50 26.54
N GLN A 75 -1.06 -8.57 26.65
CA GLN A 75 -1.83 -8.08 25.51
C GLN A 75 -0.98 -7.28 24.52
N ILE A 76 0.01 -6.51 25.00
CA ILE A 76 0.96 -5.80 24.12
C ILE A 76 1.76 -6.82 23.29
N VAL A 77 2.30 -7.86 23.94
CA VAL A 77 3.04 -8.92 23.24
C VAL A 77 2.14 -9.65 22.24
N GLU A 78 0.90 -9.98 22.63
CA GLU A 78 -0.09 -10.62 21.75
C GLU A 78 -0.36 -9.77 20.51
N LEU A 79 -0.66 -8.47 20.66
CA LEU A 79 -0.85 -7.56 19.52
C LEU A 79 0.39 -7.49 18.62
N ALA A 80 1.59 -7.46 19.20
CA ALA A 80 2.84 -7.42 18.45
C ALA A 80 3.09 -8.72 17.66
N THR A 81 2.72 -9.89 18.22
CA THR A 81 2.76 -11.17 17.49
C THR A 81 1.72 -11.26 16.38
N VAL A 82 0.52 -10.70 16.60
CA VAL A 82 -0.51 -10.60 15.56
C VAL A 82 -0.04 -9.69 14.43
N LEU A 83 0.62 -8.57 14.74
CA LEU A 83 1.22 -7.69 13.74
C LEU A 83 2.26 -8.43 12.89
N GLU A 84 3.20 -9.15 13.52
CA GLU A 84 4.23 -9.95 12.82
C GLU A 84 3.61 -10.96 11.87
N THR A 85 2.68 -11.78 12.37
CA THR A 85 2.03 -12.83 11.58
C THR A 85 1.17 -12.25 10.45
N THR A 86 0.53 -11.10 10.67
CA THR A 86 -0.24 -10.39 9.64
C THR A 86 0.68 -9.88 8.53
N ILE A 87 1.83 -9.27 8.86
CA ILE A 87 2.82 -8.81 7.87
C ILE A 87 3.34 -10.00 7.05
N LEU A 88 3.70 -11.11 7.70
CA LEU A 88 4.13 -12.33 6.99
C LEU A 88 3.01 -12.94 6.14
N GLY A 89 1.74 -12.74 6.51
CA GLY A 89 0.58 -13.16 5.73
C GLY A 89 0.40 -12.41 4.41
N LEU A 90 1.03 -11.24 4.25
CA LEU A 90 0.97 -10.43 3.01
C LEU A 90 1.91 -10.96 1.91
N GLN A 91 2.69 -12.01 2.17
CA GLN A 91 3.61 -12.59 1.19
C GLN A 91 2.86 -12.98 -0.10
N PRO A 92 3.26 -12.44 -1.28
CA PRO A 92 2.61 -12.74 -2.55
C PRO A 92 2.53 -14.24 -2.85
N ARG A 93 3.56 -15.00 -2.47
CA ARG A 93 3.60 -16.45 -2.66
C ARG A 93 2.49 -17.19 -1.89
N ARG A 94 2.07 -16.69 -0.73
CA ARG A 94 1.03 -17.29 0.09
C ARG A 94 -0.39 -16.98 -0.42
N GLN A 95 -0.56 -15.86 -1.13
CA GLN A 95 -1.85 -15.46 -1.72
C GLN A 95 -2.25 -16.32 -2.94
N GLU A 96 -1.28 -16.83 -3.72
CA GLU A 96 -1.55 -17.75 -4.84
C GLU A 96 -1.97 -19.16 -4.37
N ASP A 97 -1.44 -19.63 -3.24
CA ASP A 97 -1.82 -20.92 -2.64
C ASP A 97 -3.19 -20.89 -1.93
N SER A 98 -3.69 -19.70 -1.57
CA SER A 98 -4.99 -19.52 -0.91
C SER A 98 -6.14 -19.22 -1.88
N SER A 99 -5.84 -18.68 -3.06
CA SER A 99 -6.81 -18.46 -4.14
C SER A 99 -7.21 -19.74 -4.89
N SER A 100 -6.39 -20.79 -4.84
CA SER A 100 -6.66 -22.09 -5.48
C SER A 100 -7.63 -23.01 -4.70
N LYS A 101 -8.21 -22.54 -3.58
CA LYS A 101 -9.19 -23.31 -2.76
C LYS A 101 -10.63 -22.78 -2.80
N GLN A 102 -10.94 -21.74 -3.57
CA GLN A 102 -12.28 -21.14 -3.65
C GLN A 102 -12.68 -20.79 -5.09
N GLU A 103 -12.67 -21.78 -5.99
CA GLU A 103 -13.42 -21.69 -7.27
C GLU A 103 -14.29 -22.93 -7.42
N ALA A 104 -15.33 -23.00 -6.59
CA ALA A 104 -16.57 -23.68 -6.93
C ALA A 104 -17.68 -23.03 -6.11
N VAL A 105 -18.45 -22.16 -6.77
CA VAL A 105 -19.91 -21.98 -6.69
C VAL A 105 -20.27 -20.50 -6.90
N ASN A 106 -21.04 -20.33 -7.98
CA ASN A 106 -21.88 -19.22 -8.41
C ASN A 106 -21.23 -17.94 -8.95
N GLY A 107 -21.42 -17.81 -10.27
CA GLY A 107 -21.50 -16.51 -10.91
C GLY A 107 -22.85 -15.85 -10.65
N GLU A 108 -22.77 -14.53 -10.59
CA GLU A 108 -23.74 -13.60 -11.15
C GLU A 108 -22.93 -12.34 -11.48
N GLU A 109 -22.94 -11.97 -12.75
CA GLU A 109 -22.28 -10.77 -13.27
C GLU A 109 -22.94 -9.53 -12.67
N ASP A 110 -22.30 -8.90 -11.68
CA ASP A 110 -22.57 -7.50 -11.36
C ASP A 110 -21.32 -6.66 -11.62
N SER A 111 -21.44 -5.80 -12.62
CA SER A 111 -20.40 -4.89 -13.12
C SER A 111 -20.17 -3.77 -12.13
N THR A 112 -19.52 -4.07 -11.02
CA THR A 112 -19.03 -3.05 -10.08
C THR A 112 -17.54 -2.88 -10.28
N LYS A 113 -17.15 -1.71 -10.80
CA LYS A 113 -15.79 -1.18 -10.96
C LYS A 113 -14.73 -2.03 -10.26
N ALA A 114 -14.00 -2.83 -11.04
CA ALA A 114 -12.83 -3.56 -10.57
C ALA A 114 -11.83 -2.55 -9.99
N GLN A 115 -11.90 -2.33 -8.68
CA GLN A 115 -10.86 -1.66 -7.94
C GLN A 115 -9.62 -2.54 -8.09
N GLU A 116 -8.57 -1.99 -8.72
CA GLU A 116 -7.27 -2.66 -8.73
C GLU A 116 -6.94 -3.07 -7.30
N PRO A 117 -6.52 -4.32 -7.05
CA PRO A 117 -6.21 -4.77 -5.71
C PRO A 117 -5.19 -3.79 -5.09
N PRO A 118 -5.40 -3.37 -3.82
CA PRO A 118 -4.53 -2.38 -3.20
C PRO A 118 -3.09 -2.88 -3.26
N SER A 119 -2.16 -2.00 -3.65
CA SER A 119 -0.74 -2.34 -3.72
C SER A 119 -0.23 -2.86 -2.37
N LEU A 120 0.78 -3.72 -2.38
CA LEU A 120 1.35 -4.31 -1.16
C LEU A 120 1.77 -3.23 -0.15
N SER A 121 2.31 -2.11 -0.63
CA SER A 121 2.64 -0.97 0.23
C SER A 121 1.41 -0.37 0.93
N ALA A 122 0.30 -0.23 0.22
CA ALA A 122 -0.95 0.26 0.81
C ALA A 122 -1.49 -0.73 1.86
N GLN A 123 -1.39 -2.04 1.59
CA GLN A 123 -1.75 -3.08 2.55
C GLN A 123 -0.88 -3.02 3.82
N LEU A 124 0.44 -2.82 3.66
CA LEU A 124 1.36 -2.66 4.79
C LEU A 124 1.03 -1.44 5.65
N SER A 125 0.87 -0.27 5.03
CA SER A 125 0.49 0.96 5.74
C SER A 125 -0.82 0.79 6.49
N GLN A 126 -1.80 0.10 5.89
CA GLN A 126 -3.06 -0.20 6.55
C GLN A 126 -2.88 -1.13 7.75
N VAL A 127 -2.07 -2.18 7.64
CA VAL A 127 -1.77 -3.10 8.75
C VAL A 127 -1.09 -2.36 9.91
N LEU A 128 -0.11 -1.49 9.62
CA LEU A 128 0.57 -0.68 10.64
C LEU A 128 -0.38 0.32 11.32
N TYR A 129 -1.25 0.97 10.54
CA TYR A 129 -2.28 1.87 11.05
C TYR A 129 -3.27 1.15 11.99
N GLN A 130 -3.78 -0.01 11.59
CA GLN A 130 -4.70 -0.81 12.40
C GLN A 130 -4.05 -1.28 13.72
N SER A 131 -2.79 -1.71 13.67
CA SER A 131 -2.05 -2.07 14.88
C SER A 131 -1.78 -0.88 15.77
N SER A 132 -1.50 0.30 15.19
CA SER A 132 -1.37 1.56 15.93
C SER A 132 -2.69 1.94 16.63
N LEU A 133 -3.84 1.79 15.97
CA LEU A 133 -5.14 2.01 16.63
C LEU A 133 -5.36 1.06 17.82
N LYS A 134 -5.13 -0.24 17.60
CA LYS A 134 -5.36 -1.28 18.62
C LYS A 134 -4.49 -1.04 19.86
N ILE A 135 -3.20 -0.74 19.68
CA ILE A 135 -2.30 -0.52 20.82
C ILE A 135 -2.68 0.72 21.62
N ASN A 136 -3.05 1.83 20.96
CA ASN A 136 -3.44 3.04 21.68
C ASN A 136 -4.76 2.84 22.43
N HIS A 137 -5.75 2.16 21.84
CA HIS A 137 -6.98 1.81 22.54
C HIS A 137 -6.74 0.90 23.74
N LEU A 138 -5.82 -0.07 23.62
CA LEU A 138 -5.41 -0.91 24.74
C LEU A 138 -4.80 -0.06 25.86
N LEU A 139 -3.91 0.88 25.55
CA LEU A 139 -3.30 1.77 26.54
C LEU A 139 -4.31 2.74 27.18
N GLN A 140 -5.34 3.19 26.44
CA GLN A 140 -6.44 3.97 26.99
C GLN A 140 -7.32 3.15 27.96
N ARG A 141 -7.62 1.90 27.59
CA ARG A 141 -8.41 0.98 28.45
C ARG A 141 -7.68 0.65 29.75
N ALA A 142 -6.36 0.57 29.69
CA ALA A 142 -5.50 0.44 30.86
C ALA A 142 -5.22 1.78 31.58
N THR A 143 -5.89 2.87 31.21
CA THR A 143 -5.75 4.20 31.83
C THR A 143 -4.33 4.80 31.78
N ILE A 144 -3.47 4.28 30.90
CA ILE A 144 -2.12 4.82 30.67
C ILE A 144 -2.19 6.07 29.78
N LEU A 145 -2.90 5.96 28.66
CA LEU A 145 -3.16 7.10 27.79
C LEU A 145 -4.48 7.78 28.18
N PRO A 146 -4.55 9.12 28.13
CA PRO A 146 -5.80 9.83 28.34
C PRO A 146 -6.83 9.50 27.24
N PRO A 147 -8.13 9.61 27.53
CA PRO A 147 -9.18 9.42 26.54
C PRO A 147 -9.05 10.49 25.44
N ALA A 148 -8.86 10.05 24.21
CA ALA A 148 -8.58 10.90 23.05
C ALA A 148 -9.12 10.25 21.77
N PRO A 149 -9.54 11.05 20.76
CA PRO A 149 -9.95 10.53 19.46
C PRO A 149 -8.73 10.11 18.63
N ILE A 150 -8.11 8.97 18.98
CA ILE A 150 -6.88 8.46 18.36
C ILE A 150 -7.00 8.38 16.83
N ALA A 151 -8.14 7.93 16.30
CA ALA A 151 -8.34 7.80 14.86
C ALA A 151 -8.12 9.11 14.11
N VAL A 152 -8.63 10.24 14.64
CA VAL A 152 -8.46 11.57 14.05
C VAL A 152 -7.01 12.02 14.15
N ILE A 153 -6.35 11.76 15.28
CA ILE A 153 -4.94 12.11 15.49
C ILE A 153 -4.05 11.36 14.48
N LEU A 154 -4.26 10.05 14.32
CA LEU A 154 -3.52 9.25 13.37
C LEU A 154 -3.84 9.66 11.92
N GLU A 155 -5.07 10.06 11.61
CA GLU A 155 -5.42 10.55 10.28
C GLU A 155 -4.71 11.87 9.96
N ILE A 156 -4.69 12.82 10.89
CA ILE A 156 -3.94 14.08 10.75
C ILE A 156 -2.44 13.78 10.60
N ALA A 157 -1.89 12.87 11.41
CA ALA A 157 -0.48 12.48 11.33
C ALA A 157 -0.13 11.79 10.01
N SER A 158 -1.05 10.99 9.46
CA SER A 158 -0.86 10.33 8.15
C SER A 158 -0.80 11.34 6.99
N LYS A 159 -1.47 12.49 7.12
CA LYS A 159 -1.45 13.59 6.14
C LYS A 159 -0.28 14.56 6.33
N ALA A 160 0.29 14.62 7.53
CA ALA A 160 1.45 15.43 7.85
C ALA A 160 2.75 14.72 7.39
N GLU A 161 2.99 14.70 6.08
CA GLU A 161 4.15 14.04 5.48
C GLU A 161 5.49 14.52 6.09
N ASN A 162 6.35 13.56 6.43
CA ASN A 162 7.80 13.72 6.69
C ASN A 162 8.24 14.60 7.87
N ARG A 163 7.36 14.94 8.82
CA ARG A 163 7.80 15.61 10.06
C ARG A 163 8.15 14.56 11.12
N PRO A 164 9.33 14.63 11.78
CA PRO A 164 9.57 13.83 12.97
C PRO A 164 8.52 14.19 14.02
N LEU A 165 7.70 13.22 14.41
CA LEU A 165 6.49 13.43 15.20
C LEU A 165 6.76 13.58 16.70
N GLY A 166 8.02 13.39 17.10
CA GLY A 166 8.49 13.49 18.46
C GLY A 166 9.99 13.23 18.57
N ARG A 167 10.53 13.29 19.79
CA ARG A 167 11.91 12.86 20.10
C ARG A 167 12.05 11.35 20.16
N ILE A 168 10.95 10.67 20.53
CA ILE A 168 10.87 9.22 20.58
C ILE A 168 10.30 8.75 19.23
N PRO A 169 10.96 7.83 18.54
CA PRO A 169 10.48 7.34 17.27
C PRO A 169 9.11 6.68 17.41
N HIS A 170 8.24 6.85 16.41
CA HIS A 170 6.88 6.30 16.38
C HIS A 170 5.96 6.77 17.52
N LEU A 171 6.33 7.84 18.23
CA LEU A 171 5.48 8.47 19.23
C LEU A 171 5.08 9.87 18.76
N LEU A 172 3.78 10.06 18.54
CA LEU A 172 3.16 11.37 18.36
C LEU A 172 3.11 12.05 19.72
N THR A 173 3.68 13.25 19.85
CA THR A 173 3.42 14.12 21.01
C THR A 173 2.79 15.41 20.52
N MET A 174 1.51 15.60 20.81
CA MET A 174 0.78 16.81 20.50
C MET A 174 0.48 17.58 21.79
N MET A 175 0.87 18.84 21.83
CA MET A 175 0.38 19.77 22.84
C MET A 175 -0.98 20.28 22.34
N LEU A 176 -2.05 20.06 23.11
CA LEU A 176 -3.34 20.66 22.81
C LEU A 176 -3.35 22.08 23.40
N ASP A 177 -3.50 23.08 22.53
CA ASP A 177 -3.94 24.41 22.95
C ASP A 177 -5.47 24.41 22.91
N GLU A 178 -6.12 24.23 24.06
CA GLU A 178 -7.59 24.32 24.19
C GLU A 178 -8.15 25.69 23.77
N GLN A 179 -7.29 26.68 23.55
CA GLN A 179 -7.64 28.04 23.15
C GLN A 179 -8.34 28.13 21.79
N LYS A 180 -8.14 27.17 20.87
CA LYS A 180 -8.76 27.23 19.52
C LYS A 180 -10.21 26.74 19.44
N LEU A 181 -10.78 26.23 20.54
CA LEU A 181 -12.18 25.80 20.59
C LEU A 181 -13.10 26.81 21.31
N GLN A 182 -12.56 27.91 21.84
CA GLN A 182 -13.30 28.92 22.62
C GLN A 182 -13.38 30.30 21.93
N GLU A 183 -12.85 30.49 20.72
CA GLU A 183 -12.86 31.79 20.03
C GLU A 183 -14.18 32.16 19.34
N GLU A 184 -15.24 31.33 19.41
CA GLU A 184 -16.55 31.65 18.80
C GLU A 184 -17.67 32.03 19.79
N GLY A 185 -17.36 32.33 21.05
CA GLY A 185 -18.43 32.87 21.91
C GLY A 185 -18.04 33.15 23.34
N ALA A 186 -17.47 34.32 23.61
CA ALA A 186 -17.79 35.10 24.80
C ALA A 186 -17.15 36.48 24.69
N GLU A 187 -18.01 37.48 24.58
CA GLU A 187 -17.68 38.90 24.65
C GLU A 187 -16.92 39.22 25.95
N GLU A 188 -15.81 39.94 25.82
CA GLU A 188 -15.03 40.43 26.94
C GLU A 188 -15.84 41.43 27.79
N GLN A 189 -16.23 41.03 29.00
CA GLN A 189 -16.46 41.96 30.10
C GLN A 189 -15.62 41.57 31.32
N ASN A 190 -14.86 42.56 31.77
CA ASN A 190 -13.96 42.55 32.93
C ASN A 190 -14.57 41.91 34.19
N THR A 191 -13.77 41.17 34.96
CA THR A 191 -13.50 41.44 36.39
C THR A 191 -12.42 40.50 36.92
N SER A 192 -11.72 41.02 37.93
CA SER A 192 -10.55 40.51 38.61
C SER A 192 -10.73 39.22 39.41
N ASP A 193 -9.61 38.47 39.50
CA ASP A 193 -9.17 37.70 40.66
C ASP A 193 -9.97 36.43 41.03
N SER A 194 -9.60 35.33 40.36
CA SER A 194 -9.69 34.00 40.95
C SER A 194 -8.58 33.13 40.35
N LEU A 195 -7.67 32.69 41.22
CA LEU A 195 -6.80 31.51 41.11
C LEU A 195 -6.73 30.91 39.70
N ARG A 196 -5.69 31.27 38.94
CA ARG A 196 -5.30 30.55 37.73
C ARG A 196 -4.87 29.15 38.16
N GLU A 197 -5.81 28.21 38.25
CA GLU A 197 -5.51 26.83 37.88
C GLU A 197 -4.92 26.92 36.46
N SER A 198 -3.62 26.67 36.35
CA SER A 198 -2.97 26.55 35.06
C SER A 198 -3.80 25.58 34.21
N PRO A 199 -4.20 25.92 32.98
CA PRO A 199 -4.79 24.94 32.09
C PRO A 199 -3.76 23.82 31.99
N SER A 200 -4.10 22.66 32.52
CA SER A 200 -3.21 21.51 32.54
C SER A 200 -3.13 21.02 31.10
N HIS A 201 -2.20 21.59 30.33
CA HIS A 201 -1.84 21.12 29.00
C HIS A 201 -1.29 19.70 29.15
N HIS A 202 -2.18 18.71 29.23
CA HIS A 202 -1.79 17.32 29.26
C HIS A 202 -1.22 16.99 27.87
N PRO A 203 0.07 16.67 27.75
CA PRO A 203 0.65 16.30 26.47
C PRO A 203 -0.10 15.07 25.97
N MET A 204 -0.77 15.19 24.83
CA MET A 204 -1.48 14.08 24.22
C MET A 204 -0.45 13.26 23.45
N ALA A 205 -0.21 12.03 23.90
CA ALA A 205 0.68 11.11 23.20
C ALA A 205 -0.11 10.00 22.51
N ALA A 206 0.34 9.59 21.32
CA ALA A 206 -0.21 8.44 20.62
C ALA A 206 0.90 7.67 19.89
N ILE A 207 0.86 6.35 19.95
CA ILE A 207 1.78 5.49 19.21
C ILE A 207 1.36 5.46 17.74
N TYR A 208 2.27 5.76 16.82
CA TYR A 208 2.02 5.65 15.39
C TYR A 208 3.20 4.98 14.68
N LEU A 209 3.00 3.73 14.27
CA LEU A 209 3.99 2.99 13.50
C LEU A 209 3.97 3.46 12.04
N GLN A 210 5.00 4.20 11.65
CA GLN A 210 5.24 4.62 10.27
C GLN A 210 6.21 3.69 9.57
N LEU A 211 5.91 3.36 8.31
CA LEU A 211 6.78 2.48 7.51
C LEU A 211 8.12 3.15 7.22
N GLU A 212 8.10 4.45 6.91
CA GLU A 212 9.27 5.25 6.56
C GLU A 212 10.26 5.32 7.72
N GLU A 213 9.75 5.45 8.94
CA GLU A 213 10.57 5.54 10.14
C GLU A 213 11.13 4.17 10.56
N LEU A 214 10.39 3.08 10.32
CA LEU A 214 10.90 1.72 10.48
C LEU A 214 12.04 1.43 9.47
N GLU A 215 11.86 1.85 8.22
CA GLU A 215 12.90 1.72 7.18
C GLU A 215 14.13 2.57 7.51
N PHE A 216 13.94 3.78 8.03
CA PHE A 216 15.02 4.69 8.40
C PHE A 216 15.89 4.16 9.55
N GLN A 217 15.26 3.56 10.57
CA GLN A 217 15.98 2.98 11.72
C GLN A 217 16.76 1.71 11.36
N HIS A 218 16.38 1.04 10.26
CA HIS A 218 16.96 -0.23 9.85
C HIS A 218 17.51 -0.16 8.43
N PRO A 219 18.81 0.23 8.25
CA PRO A 219 19.47 0.29 6.95
C PRO A 219 19.27 -0.92 6.00
N PRO A 220 19.26 -2.20 6.46
CA PRO A 220 18.98 -3.31 5.56
C PRO A 220 17.57 -3.29 4.95
N LEU A 221 16.54 -2.82 5.68
CA LEU A 221 15.19 -2.65 5.16
C LEU A 221 15.14 -1.54 4.10
N ALA A 222 15.78 -0.40 4.37
CA ALA A 222 15.86 0.70 3.41
C ALA A 222 16.53 0.27 2.10
N ASN A 223 17.59 -0.55 2.18
CA ASN A 223 18.25 -1.10 0.99
C ASN A 223 17.27 -1.97 0.18
N GLN A 224 16.57 -2.92 0.81
CA GLN A 224 15.55 -3.72 0.11
C GLN A 224 14.46 -2.87 -0.52
N ARG A 225 13.95 -1.85 0.20
CA ARG A 225 12.95 -0.94 -0.35
C ARG A 225 13.48 -0.20 -1.57
N SER A 226 14.75 0.20 -1.56
CA SER A 226 15.38 0.84 -2.72
C SER A 226 15.45 -0.09 -3.94
N GLN A 227 15.76 -1.38 -3.74
CA GLN A 227 15.79 -2.39 -4.80
C GLN A 227 14.39 -2.65 -5.36
N ILE A 228 13.38 -2.74 -4.47
CA ILE A 228 11.97 -2.85 -4.86
C ILE A 228 11.57 -1.66 -5.75
N ARG A 229 11.87 -0.41 -5.34
CA ARG A 229 11.56 0.78 -6.15
C ARG A 229 12.27 0.78 -7.50
N GLN A 230 13.51 0.29 -7.57
CA GLN A 230 14.24 0.15 -8.84
C GLN A 230 13.58 -0.86 -9.77
N LEU A 231 13.14 -2.02 -9.25
CA LEU A 231 12.41 -3.01 -10.05
C LEU A 231 11.01 -2.52 -10.44
N GLU A 232 10.29 -1.82 -9.57
CA GLU A 232 9.01 -1.17 -9.89
C GLU A 232 9.17 -0.23 -11.09
N ALA A 233 10.20 0.62 -11.09
CA ALA A 233 10.51 1.50 -12.21
C ALA A 233 10.85 0.72 -13.48
N ARG A 234 11.67 -0.34 -13.37
CA ARG A 234 12.01 -1.21 -14.51
C ARG A 234 10.76 -1.88 -15.10
N LEU A 235 9.88 -2.42 -14.27
CA LEU A 235 8.61 -3.03 -14.68
C LEU A 235 7.72 -2.03 -15.42
N ALA A 236 7.58 -0.81 -14.90
CA ALA A 236 6.81 0.24 -15.56
C ALA A 236 7.39 0.56 -16.96
N THR A 237 8.71 0.63 -17.10
CA THR A 237 9.34 0.85 -18.41
C THR A 237 9.13 -0.31 -19.38
N LEU A 238 9.23 -1.56 -18.91
CA LEU A 238 8.98 -2.76 -19.73
C LEU A 238 7.52 -2.83 -20.19
N GLN A 239 6.56 -2.52 -19.30
CA GLN A 239 5.13 -2.47 -19.65
C GLN A 239 4.85 -1.41 -20.72
N GLN A 240 5.44 -0.21 -20.58
CA GLN A 240 5.32 0.84 -21.60
C GLN A 240 5.90 0.42 -22.95
N GLN A 241 7.06 -0.24 -22.95
CA GLN A 241 7.70 -0.75 -24.18
C GLN A 241 6.85 -1.84 -24.84
N LEU A 242 6.32 -2.77 -24.04
CA LEU A 242 5.41 -3.82 -24.49
C LEU A 242 4.17 -3.22 -25.16
N HIS A 243 3.49 -2.28 -24.50
CA HIS A 243 2.30 -1.63 -25.06
C HIS A 243 2.60 -0.92 -26.39
N LYS A 244 3.75 -0.22 -26.48
CA LYS A 244 4.18 0.43 -27.74
C LYS A 244 4.38 -0.60 -28.85
N LYS A 245 5.03 -1.72 -28.56
CA LYS A 245 5.29 -2.79 -29.55
C LYS A 245 4.03 -3.52 -29.95
N GLN A 246 3.14 -3.81 -29.02
CA GLN A 246 1.81 -4.37 -29.31
C GLN A 246 1.00 -3.46 -30.23
N ARG A 247 1.02 -2.14 -29.98
CA ARG A 247 0.37 -1.16 -30.87
C ARG A 247 0.98 -1.18 -32.28
N GLN A 248 2.32 -1.23 -32.38
CA GLN A 248 3.01 -1.34 -33.66
C GLN A 248 2.61 -2.61 -34.43
N TYR A 249 2.56 -3.76 -33.73
CA TYR A 249 2.12 -5.04 -34.31
C TYR A 249 0.70 -4.94 -34.88
N LEU A 250 -0.24 -4.39 -34.11
CA LEU A 250 -1.63 -4.22 -34.54
C LEU A 250 -1.74 -3.34 -35.80
N VAL A 251 -1.00 -2.24 -35.86
CA VAL A 251 -0.97 -1.35 -37.04
C VAL A 251 -0.43 -2.11 -38.26
N LEU A 252 0.68 -2.84 -38.12
CA LEU A 252 1.25 -3.62 -39.22
C LEU A 252 0.30 -4.73 -39.70
N LYS A 253 -0.34 -5.43 -38.77
CA LYS A 253 -1.31 -6.50 -39.07
C LYS A 253 -2.53 -5.92 -39.80
N ALA A 254 -3.09 -4.81 -39.32
CA ALA A 254 -4.22 -4.12 -39.94
C ALA A 254 -3.88 -3.62 -41.34
N SER A 255 -2.74 -2.95 -41.52
CA SER A 255 -2.27 -2.49 -42.83
C SER A 255 -2.12 -3.65 -43.81
N ARG A 256 -1.55 -4.78 -43.38
CA ARG A 256 -1.44 -5.98 -44.24
C ARG A 256 -2.80 -6.52 -44.65
N ALA A 257 -3.74 -6.64 -43.70
CA ALA A 257 -5.09 -7.10 -43.98
C ALA A 257 -5.79 -6.18 -44.99
N TRP A 258 -5.68 -4.86 -44.80
CA TRP A 258 -6.22 -3.85 -45.72
C TRP A 258 -5.69 -4.01 -47.15
N TRP A 259 -4.36 -4.14 -47.31
CA TRP A 259 -3.78 -4.35 -48.64
C TRP A 259 -4.20 -5.67 -49.29
N GLN A 260 -4.43 -6.72 -48.49
CA GLN A 260 -4.89 -8.00 -49.02
C GLN A 260 -6.35 -7.92 -49.49
N THR A 261 -7.24 -7.29 -48.71
CA THR A 261 -8.63 -7.10 -49.12
C THR A 261 -8.74 -6.18 -50.33
N TRP A 262 -7.91 -5.13 -50.38
CA TRP A 262 -7.85 -4.23 -51.54
C TRP A 262 -7.45 -4.97 -52.82
N LYS A 263 -6.35 -5.74 -52.78
CA LYS A 263 -5.90 -6.54 -53.94
C LYS A 263 -6.90 -7.62 -54.35
N ALA A 264 -7.61 -8.22 -53.39
CA ALA A 264 -8.66 -9.19 -53.68
C ALA A 264 -9.82 -8.55 -54.44
N ASN A 265 -10.22 -7.34 -54.06
CA ASN A 265 -11.26 -6.58 -54.77
C ASN A 265 -10.81 -6.20 -56.19
N GLU A 266 -9.58 -5.70 -56.38
CA GLU A 266 -9.04 -5.40 -57.71
C GLU A 266 -9.00 -6.64 -58.63
N ALA A 267 -8.66 -7.82 -58.08
CA ALA A 267 -8.67 -9.07 -58.83
C ALA A 267 -10.11 -9.55 -59.17
N ALA A 268 -11.08 -9.30 -58.29
CA ALA A 268 -12.50 -9.59 -58.54
C ALA A 268 -13.07 -8.68 -59.66
N ASP A 269 -12.72 -7.39 -59.66
CA ASP A 269 -13.15 -6.44 -60.70
C ASP A 269 -12.52 -6.77 -62.07
N ALA A 270 -11.28 -7.26 -62.08
CA ALA A 270 -10.59 -7.69 -63.30
C ALA A 270 -11.15 -9.00 -63.89
N THR A 271 -11.61 -9.93 -63.05
CA THR A 271 -12.24 -11.19 -63.48
C THR A 271 -13.69 -11.00 -63.93
N ALA A 272 -14.41 -10.03 -63.36
CA ALA A 272 -15.73 -9.60 -63.85
C ALA A 272 -15.67 -8.88 -65.22
N SER A 273 -14.49 -8.41 -65.65
CA SER A 273 -14.29 -7.71 -66.92
C SER A 273 -13.74 -8.59 -68.06
N VAL A 274 -13.60 -9.90 -67.87
CA VAL A 274 -13.28 -10.84 -68.97
C VAL A 274 -14.61 -11.33 -69.58
N PRO A 275 -15.00 -10.90 -70.79
CA PRO A 275 -16.16 -11.45 -71.45
C PRO A 275 -15.84 -12.87 -71.90
N GLU A 276 -16.76 -13.78 -71.56
CA GLU A 276 -16.90 -15.13 -72.09
C GLU A 276 -17.01 -15.05 -73.62
N ALA A 277 -15.87 -15.11 -74.32
CA ALA A 277 -15.83 -15.20 -75.77
C ALA A 277 -15.57 -16.65 -76.16
N MET A 278 -16.62 -17.48 -76.10
CA MET A 278 -16.85 -18.61 -77.01
C MET A 278 -18.35 -18.94 -77.01
N ASP A 279 -19.08 -18.46 -78.01
CA ASP A 279 -19.79 -19.32 -78.96
C ASP A 279 -20.60 -18.48 -79.97
N GLY A 280 -20.47 -18.84 -81.24
CA GLY A 280 -21.14 -18.21 -82.37
C GLY A 280 -20.72 -18.89 -83.67
N GLU A 281 -21.36 -20.04 -83.93
CA GLU A 281 -21.31 -20.85 -85.16
C GLU A 281 -21.33 -20.01 -86.45
N GLN A 282 -20.46 -20.38 -87.42
CA GLN A 282 -20.83 -20.83 -88.77
C GLN A 282 -19.59 -21.20 -89.60
#